data_AF-A0A958ATU7-F1
#
_entry.id   AF-A0A958ATU7-F1
#
_cell.length_a   1.000
_cell.length_b   1.000
_cell.length_c   1.000
_cell.angle_alpha   90.00
_cell.angle_beta   90.00
_cell.angle_gamma   90.00
#
_symmetry.space_group_name_H-M   'P 1'
#
loop_
_entity.id
_entity.type
_entity.pdbx_description
1 polymer ?
#
loop_
_entity_poly.entity_id
_entity_poly.type
_entity_poly.pdbx_seq_one_letter_code
_entity_poly.pdbx_strand_id
1 'polypeptide(L)'
;MNAKEILNHFDEAETIIIEFATKLTVWLAPITAGVLIVIALTSPPLNYPLPVAILIATVVELSGLAFTATALRFFFDWYGAAPPVVSFAITTICTIVYLITALLAVLVAKIAPQFGGVMPALLVILSVSSAVVASVRSSTQRTELTAKPKRTRRRTAATSRKPPSAQSPDERQVNLDRANEARQPTQADYNRAAHLKAEGLTWDEVGEAIGRSGSTAKRWAAQAQPKKEINLNGRGNQ
;
A
#
# COMPACT_ATOMS: atom_id res chain seq x y z
N MET A 1 10.74 -47.17 -17.65
CA MET A 1 10.89 -45.71 -17.78
C MET A 1 10.78 -45.35 -19.25
N ASN A 2 9.76 -44.57 -19.61
CA ASN A 2 9.42 -44.26 -21.00
C ASN A 2 10.28 -43.09 -21.53
N ALA A 3 10.57 -43.02 -22.82
CA ALA A 3 11.39 -41.95 -23.40
C ALA A 3 10.85 -40.54 -23.09
N LYS A 4 9.51 -40.41 -22.96
CA LYS A 4 8.85 -39.19 -22.52
C LYS A 4 9.16 -38.79 -21.08
N GLU A 5 9.30 -39.76 -20.16
CA GLU A 5 9.65 -39.46 -18.76
C GLU A 5 11.09 -38.94 -18.66
N ILE A 6 12.01 -39.51 -19.44
CA ILE A 6 13.40 -39.05 -19.49
C ILE A 6 13.46 -37.59 -19.97
N LEU A 7 12.76 -37.26 -21.06
CA LEU A 7 12.71 -35.89 -21.59
C LEU A 7 12.12 -34.91 -20.57
N ASN A 8 11.02 -35.27 -19.91
CA ASN A 8 10.42 -34.42 -18.88
C ASN A 8 11.38 -34.14 -17.72
N HIS A 9 12.20 -35.11 -17.30
CA HIS A 9 13.21 -34.89 -16.26
C HIS A 9 14.35 -33.99 -16.71
N PHE A 10 14.75 -34.05 -17.98
CA PHE A 10 15.71 -33.12 -18.55
C PHE A 10 15.16 -31.70 -18.62
N ASP A 11 13.92 -31.52 -19.05
CA ASP A 11 13.25 -30.21 -19.10
C ASP A 11 13.11 -29.61 -17.69
N GLU A 12 12.80 -30.43 -16.70
CA GLU A 12 12.72 -30.01 -15.29
C GLU A 12 14.11 -29.59 -14.76
N ALA A 13 15.15 -30.38 -15.04
CA ALA A 13 16.52 -30.05 -14.64
C ALA A 13 17.02 -28.77 -15.34
N GLU A 14 16.73 -28.59 -16.63
CA GLU A 14 17.06 -27.39 -17.39
C GLU A 14 16.39 -26.16 -16.76
N THR A 15 15.10 -26.26 -16.44
CA THR A 15 14.35 -25.17 -15.81
C THR A 15 14.97 -24.79 -14.46
N ILE A 16 15.34 -25.77 -13.63
CA ILE A 16 16.00 -25.53 -12.34
C ILE A 16 17.36 -24.85 -12.53
N ILE A 17 18.15 -25.28 -13.52
CA ILE A 17 19.47 -24.71 -13.80
C ILE A 17 19.33 -23.27 -14.29
N ILE A 18 18.39 -22.99 -15.19
CA ILE A 18 18.12 -21.64 -15.68
C ILE A 18 17.64 -20.74 -14.54
N GLU A 19 16.74 -21.22 -13.68
CA GLU A 19 16.26 -20.46 -12.53
C GLU A 19 17.38 -20.18 -11.51
N PHE A 20 18.26 -21.16 -11.27
CA PHE A 20 19.43 -20.97 -10.42
C PHE A 20 20.42 -19.97 -11.03
N ALA A 21 20.74 -20.11 -12.31
CA ALA A 21 21.66 -19.22 -13.02
C ALA A 21 21.14 -17.79 -13.06
N THR A 22 19.86 -17.58 -13.32
CA THR A 22 19.24 -16.24 -13.33
C THR A 22 19.27 -15.59 -11.94
N LYS A 23 18.95 -16.34 -10.88
CA LYS A 23 19.08 -15.85 -9.50
C LYS A 23 20.54 -15.53 -9.15
N LEU A 24 21.47 -16.42 -9.48
CA LEU A 24 22.89 -16.25 -9.17
C LEU A 24 23.52 -15.09 -9.95
N THR A 25 23.15 -14.91 -11.22
CA THR A 25 23.68 -13.85 -12.09
C THR A 25 23.44 -12.48 -11.49
N VAL A 26 22.29 -12.24 -10.85
CA VAL A 26 21.99 -10.96 -10.20
C VAL A 26 22.94 -10.70 -9.01
N TRP A 27 23.39 -11.74 -8.31
CA TRP A 27 24.36 -11.62 -7.22
C TRP A 27 25.81 -11.51 -7.70
N LEU A 28 26.13 -12.08 -8.87
CA LEU A 28 27.48 -12.04 -9.44
C LEU A 28 27.73 -10.81 -10.32
N ALA A 29 26.70 -10.23 -10.94
CA ALA A 29 26.84 -9.05 -11.80
C ALA A 29 27.59 -7.88 -11.14
N PRO A 30 27.39 -7.57 -9.85
CA PRO A 30 28.13 -6.51 -9.16
C PRO A 30 29.64 -6.81 -8.98
N ILE A 31 30.04 -8.09 -9.00
CA ILE A 31 31.45 -8.46 -8.76
C ILE A 31 32.35 -7.95 -9.88
N THR A 32 31.89 -8.04 -11.14
CA THR A 32 32.68 -7.61 -12.29
C THR A 32 32.93 -6.11 -12.27
N ALA A 33 31.91 -5.32 -11.94
CA ALA A 33 32.03 -3.87 -11.79
C ALA A 33 32.88 -3.49 -10.55
N GLY A 34 32.71 -4.19 -9.43
CA GLY A 34 33.50 -3.98 -8.21
C GLY A 34 35.00 -4.17 -8.45
N VAL A 35 35.40 -5.20 -9.21
CA VAL A 35 36.81 -5.41 -9.59
C VAL A 35 37.35 -4.22 -10.39
N LEU A 36 36.58 -3.69 -11.35
CA LEU A 36 37.01 -2.53 -12.13
C LEU A 36 37.19 -1.29 -11.26
N ILE A 37 36.32 -1.08 -10.27
CA ILE A 37 36.43 0.02 -9.30
C ILE A 37 37.69 -0.15 -8.45
N VAL A 38 37.97 -1.36 -7.94
CA VAL A 38 39.18 -1.62 -7.16
C VAL A 38 40.44 -1.33 -7.97
N ILE A 39 40.52 -1.81 -9.22
CA ILE A 39 41.66 -1.54 -10.09
C ILE A 39 41.79 -0.04 -10.35
N ALA A 40 40.67 0.66 -10.61
CA ALA A 40 40.64 2.10 -10.83
C ALA A 40 41.15 2.91 -9.62
N LEU A 41 40.74 2.54 -8.40
CA LEU A 41 41.12 3.25 -7.18
C LEU A 41 42.56 2.96 -6.73
N THR A 42 43.05 1.75 -6.97
CA THR A 42 44.41 1.33 -6.59
C THR A 42 45.47 1.77 -7.60
N SER A 43 45.06 2.12 -8.82
CA SER A 43 45.96 2.60 -9.87
C SER A 43 46.24 4.11 -9.73
N PRO A 44 47.36 4.61 -10.26
CA PRO A 44 47.62 6.05 -10.36
C PRO A 44 46.51 6.77 -11.12
N PRO A 45 46.15 8.01 -10.73
CA PRO A 45 46.82 8.85 -9.74
C PRO A 45 46.26 8.69 -8.32
N LEU A 46 45.16 7.94 -8.15
CA LEU A 46 44.41 7.88 -6.90
C LEU A 46 45.15 7.07 -5.82
N ASN A 47 45.79 5.96 -6.20
CA ASN A 47 46.66 5.15 -5.32
C ASN A 47 46.07 4.85 -3.92
N TYR A 48 44.77 4.57 -3.84
CA TYR A 48 44.15 4.20 -2.56
C TYR A 48 44.71 2.87 -2.05
N PRO A 49 44.87 2.70 -0.73
CA PRO A 49 45.20 1.40 -0.15
C PRO A 49 44.17 0.33 -0.57
N LEU A 50 44.64 -0.86 -0.97
CA LEU A 50 43.79 -1.95 -1.44
C LEU A 50 42.59 -2.25 -0.51
N PRO A 51 42.73 -2.31 0.83
CA PRO A 51 41.59 -2.55 1.71
C PRO A 51 40.50 -1.47 1.60
N VAL A 52 40.91 -0.21 1.43
CA VAL A 52 39.99 0.93 1.29
C VAL A 52 39.28 0.86 -0.06
N ALA A 53 40.00 0.54 -1.13
CA ALA A 53 39.42 0.36 -2.46
C ALA A 53 38.37 -0.75 -2.50
N ILE A 54 38.63 -1.89 -1.84
CA ILE A 54 37.68 -3.00 -1.71
C ILE A 54 36.41 -2.57 -0.96
N LEU A 55 36.56 -1.82 0.15
CA LEU A 55 35.42 -1.30 0.91
C LEU A 55 34.58 -0.33 0.07
N ILE A 56 35.21 0.61 -0.64
CA ILE A 56 34.51 1.55 -1.51
C ILE A 56 33.77 0.81 -2.62
N ALA A 57 34.44 -0.13 -3.32
CA ALA A 57 33.81 -0.93 -4.36
C ALA A 57 32.59 -1.70 -3.81
N THR A 58 32.73 -2.33 -2.65
CA THR A 58 31.62 -3.06 -2.00
C THR A 58 30.43 -2.14 -1.71
N VAL A 59 30.67 -0.94 -1.18
CA VAL A 59 29.61 0.03 -0.87
C VAL A 59 28.91 0.50 -2.15
N VAL A 60 29.67 0.80 -3.22
CA VAL A 60 29.10 1.20 -4.51
C VAL A 60 28.22 0.07 -5.06
N GLU A 61 28.73 -1.16 -5.12
CA GLU A 61 27.98 -2.30 -5.66
C GLU A 61 26.70 -2.62 -4.86
N LEU A 62 26.78 -2.62 -3.52
CA LEU A 62 25.61 -2.82 -2.67
C LEU A 62 24.58 -1.70 -2.83
N SER A 63 25.04 -0.48 -3.06
CA SER A 63 24.17 0.66 -3.36
C SER A 63 23.46 0.41 -4.70
N GLY A 64 24.18 0.07 -5.76
CA GLY A 64 23.60 -0.24 -7.08
C GLY A 64 22.53 -1.35 -7.03
N LEU A 65 22.79 -2.42 -6.26
CA LEU A 65 21.78 -3.46 -6.00
C LEU A 65 20.55 -2.90 -5.27
N ALA A 66 20.76 -2.08 -4.23
CA ALA A 66 19.67 -1.48 -3.47
C ALA A 66 18.80 -0.54 -4.34
N PHE A 67 19.43 0.25 -5.22
CA PHE A 67 18.75 1.08 -6.21
C PHE A 67 17.89 0.26 -7.16
N THR A 68 18.48 -0.75 -7.79
CA THR A 68 17.80 -1.61 -8.77
C THR A 68 16.63 -2.35 -8.14
N ALA A 69 16.84 -2.93 -6.94
CA ALA A 69 15.78 -3.62 -6.21
C ALA A 69 14.64 -2.67 -5.80
N THR A 70 14.96 -1.45 -5.39
CA THR A 70 13.94 -0.46 -5.00
C THR A 70 13.17 0.06 -6.22
N ALA A 71 13.85 0.30 -7.34
CA ALA A 71 13.24 0.71 -8.59
C ALA A 71 12.30 -0.37 -9.15
N LEU A 72 12.75 -1.63 -9.18
CA LEU A 72 11.92 -2.77 -9.61
C LEU A 72 10.69 -2.95 -8.71
N ARG A 73 10.86 -2.85 -7.40
CA ARG A 73 9.74 -2.94 -6.46
C ARG A 73 8.68 -1.88 -6.77
N PHE A 74 9.08 -0.62 -6.90
CA PHE A 74 8.12 0.44 -7.22
C PHE A 74 7.53 0.31 -8.62
N PHE A 75 8.29 -0.20 -9.58
CA PHE A 75 7.79 -0.51 -10.92
C PHE A 75 6.68 -1.56 -10.87
N PHE A 76 6.85 -2.66 -10.14
CA PHE A 76 5.78 -3.67 -10.02
C PHE A 76 4.60 -3.19 -9.17
N ASP A 77 4.85 -2.44 -8.09
CA ASP A 77 3.79 -1.84 -7.28
C ASP A 77 2.93 -0.86 -8.10
N TRP A 78 3.54 -0.14 -9.06
CA TRP A 78 2.84 0.76 -9.99
C TRP A 78 1.72 0.08 -10.77
N TYR A 79 1.92 -1.16 -11.20
CA TYR A 79 0.92 -1.91 -11.97
C TYR A 79 -0.17 -2.56 -11.08
N GLY A 80 0.08 -2.76 -9.78
CA GLY A 80 -0.82 -3.49 -8.89
C GLY A 80 -1.75 -2.63 -8.03
N ALA A 81 -1.30 -1.45 -7.60
CA ALA A 81 -2.08 -0.47 -6.84
C ALA A 81 -1.30 0.84 -6.77
N ALA A 82 -1.88 1.97 -7.19
CA ALA A 82 -1.21 3.26 -7.32
C ALA A 82 -0.27 3.57 -6.13
N PRO A 83 1.05 3.31 -6.24
CA PRO A 83 2.00 3.78 -5.25
C PRO A 83 2.07 5.30 -5.39
N PRO A 84 2.49 6.03 -4.35
CA PRO A 84 2.66 7.47 -4.47
C PRO A 84 3.64 7.77 -5.61
N VAL A 85 3.14 8.35 -6.71
CA VAL A 85 3.88 8.67 -7.94
C VAL A 85 5.22 9.34 -7.67
N VAL A 86 5.25 10.14 -6.62
CA VAL A 86 6.43 10.84 -6.10
C VAL A 86 7.56 9.87 -5.72
N SER A 87 7.29 8.74 -5.05
CA SER A 87 8.33 7.80 -4.61
C SER A 87 8.97 7.04 -5.78
N PHE A 88 8.16 6.68 -6.79
CA PHE A 88 8.67 6.08 -8.02
C PHE A 88 9.54 7.06 -8.80
N ALA A 89 9.06 8.29 -9.01
CA ALA A 89 9.80 9.32 -9.73
C ALA A 89 11.14 9.65 -9.05
N ILE A 90 11.15 9.86 -7.73
CA ILE A 90 12.38 10.13 -6.97
C ILE A 90 13.35 8.95 -7.09
N THR A 91 12.88 7.72 -6.89
CA THR A 91 13.76 6.54 -6.98
C THR A 91 14.35 6.40 -8.38
N THR A 92 13.55 6.56 -9.43
CA THR A 92 14.00 6.49 -10.82
C THR A 92 15.04 7.58 -11.14
N ILE A 93 14.79 8.83 -10.74
CA ILE A 93 15.75 9.93 -10.92
C ILE A 93 17.05 9.63 -10.17
N CYS A 94 16.97 9.20 -8.91
CA CYS A 94 18.17 8.86 -8.14
C CYS A 94 18.93 7.68 -8.75
N THR A 95 18.24 6.67 -9.30
CA THR A 95 18.88 5.57 -10.05
C THR A 95 19.61 6.08 -11.28
N ILE A 96 19.00 6.98 -12.07
CA ILE A 96 19.64 7.57 -13.25
C ILE A 96 20.88 8.37 -12.83
N VAL A 97 20.76 9.23 -11.80
CA VAL A 97 21.88 10.01 -11.26
C VAL A 97 23.00 9.10 -10.77
N TYR A 98 22.65 8.02 -10.05
CA TYR A 98 23.60 7.01 -9.59
C TYR A 98 24.35 6.37 -10.77
N LEU A 99 23.64 5.90 -11.79
CA LEU A 99 24.26 5.26 -12.96
C LEU A 99 25.20 6.19 -13.71
N ILE A 100 24.77 7.43 -13.96
CA ILE A 100 25.60 8.44 -14.62
C ILE A 100 26.84 8.74 -13.78
N THR A 101 26.68 8.94 -12.47
CA THR A 101 27.80 9.27 -11.58
C THR A 101 28.78 8.12 -11.44
N ALA A 102 28.31 6.88 -11.31
CA ALA A 102 29.14 5.69 -11.26
C ALA A 102 29.91 5.48 -12.57
N LEU A 103 29.25 5.67 -13.72
CA LEU A 103 29.91 5.60 -15.03
C LEU A 103 30.98 6.70 -15.17
N LEU A 104 30.67 7.94 -14.78
CA LEU A 104 31.64 9.04 -14.76
C LEU A 104 32.83 8.73 -13.85
N ALA A 105 32.60 8.10 -12.69
CA ALA A 105 33.67 7.70 -11.78
C ALA A 105 34.61 6.67 -12.45
N VAL A 106 34.05 5.68 -13.13
CA VAL A 106 34.85 4.71 -13.90
C VAL A 106 35.60 5.39 -15.04
N LEU A 107 34.94 6.26 -15.81
CA LEU A 107 35.53 6.99 -16.94
C LEU A 107 36.69 7.90 -16.49
N VAL A 108 36.51 8.68 -15.44
CA VAL A 108 37.56 9.55 -14.91
C VAL A 108 38.73 8.70 -14.40
N ALA A 109 38.47 7.58 -13.73
CA ALA A 109 39.55 6.74 -13.21
C ALA A 109 40.32 5.98 -14.31
N LYS A 110 39.70 5.66 -15.45
CA LYS A 110 40.33 4.88 -16.52
C LYS A 110 40.81 5.69 -17.71
N ILE A 111 40.04 6.66 -18.16
CA ILE A 111 40.27 7.37 -19.43
C ILE A 111 40.90 8.73 -19.18
N ALA A 112 40.51 9.42 -18.11
CA ALA A 112 40.92 10.79 -17.87
C ALA A 112 41.43 11.02 -16.43
N PRO A 113 42.52 10.32 -16.03
CA PRO A 113 43.07 10.36 -14.67
C PRO A 113 43.43 11.77 -14.20
N GLN A 114 43.70 12.70 -15.11
CA GLN A 114 43.93 14.11 -14.80
C GLN A 114 42.77 14.78 -14.05
N PHE A 115 41.55 14.23 -14.15
CA PHE A 115 40.39 14.68 -13.38
C PHE A 115 40.22 13.92 -12.05
N GLY A 116 41.25 13.21 -11.56
CA GLY A 116 41.21 12.49 -10.29
C GLY A 116 40.76 13.35 -9.10
N GLY A 117 41.00 14.68 -9.15
CA GLY A 117 40.49 15.64 -8.15
C GLY A 117 38.96 15.75 -8.08
N VAL A 118 38.23 15.35 -9.13
CA VAL A 118 36.76 15.32 -9.16
C VAL A 118 36.21 14.04 -8.52
N MET A 119 37.03 13.01 -8.34
CA MET A 119 36.60 11.70 -7.85
C MET A 119 35.92 11.75 -6.47
N PRO A 120 36.42 12.50 -5.47
CA PRO A 120 35.73 12.66 -4.18
C PRO A 120 34.34 13.27 -4.33
N ALA A 121 34.13 14.22 -5.25
CA ALA A 121 32.82 14.83 -5.49
C ALA A 121 31.83 13.81 -6.07
N LEU A 122 32.28 12.96 -6.99
CA LEU A 122 31.47 11.86 -7.53
C LEU A 122 31.06 10.87 -6.44
N LEU A 123 31.98 10.52 -5.53
CA LEU A 123 31.69 9.65 -4.39
C LEU A 123 30.65 10.28 -3.44
N VAL A 124 30.71 11.59 -3.20
CA VAL A 124 29.70 12.30 -2.39
C VAL A 124 28.33 12.27 -3.06
N ILE A 125 28.26 12.50 -4.38
CA ILE A 125 26.99 12.41 -5.14
C ILE A 125 26.40 10.99 -5.05
N LEU A 126 27.25 9.95 -5.17
CA LEU A 126 26.83 8.55 -4.98
C LEU A 126 26.32 8.30 -3.55
N SER A 127 26.98 8.84 -2.53
CA SER A 127 26.55 8.70 -1.14
C SER A 127 25.20 9.39 -0.87
N VAL A 128 25.01 10.61 -1.38
CA VAL A 128 23.77 11.37 -1.19
C VAL A 128 22.61 10.67 -1.88
N SER A 129 22.79 10.23 -3.13
CA SER A 129 21.73 9.51 -3.85
C SER A 129 21.36 8.22 -3.12
N SER A 130 22.33 7.46 -2.60
CA SER A 130 22.11 6.24 -1.83
C SER A 130 21.32 6.50 -0.54
N ALA A 131 21.65 7.58 0.17
CA ALA A 131 20.93 7.99 1.38
C ALA A 131 19.45 8.36 1.08
N VAL A 132 19.20 9.05 -0.04
CA VAL A 132 17.83 9.37 -0.47
C VAL A 132 17.03 8.10 -0.73
N VAL A 133 17.58 7.13 -1.46
CA VAL A 133 16.86 5.87 -1.73
C VAL A 133 16.65 5.04 -0.46
N ALA A 134 17.63 4.99 0.45
CA ALA A 134 17.45 4.37 1.75
C ALA A 134 16.32 5.04 2.55
N SER A 135 16.22 6.38 2.50
CA SER A 135 15.15 7.12 3.17
C SER A 135 13.76 6.80 2.59
N VAL A 136 13.62 6.75 1.26
CA VAL A 136 12.37 6.39 0.57
C VAL A 136 11.95 4.95 0.89
N ARG A 137 12.92 4.03 0.96
CA ARG A 137 12.65 2.64 1.37
C ARG A 137 12.18 2.57 2.82
N SER A 138 12.82 3.32 3.72
CA SER A 138 12.47 3.34 5.14
C SER A 138 11.05 3.90 5.38
N SER A 139 10.64 4.93 4.65
CA SER A 139 9.31 5.52 4.77
C SER A 139 8.23 4.57 4.26
N THR A 140 8.48 3.91 3.12
CA THR A 140 7.57 2.90 2.55
C THR A 140 7.36 1.73 3.50
N GLN A 141 8.45 1.22 4.09
CA GLN A 141 8.39 0.11 5.04
C GLN A 141 7.59 0.47 6.32
N ARG A 142 7.72 1.71 6.82
CA ARG A 142 6.91 2.19 7.96
C ARG A 142 5.43 2.24 7.63
N THR A 143 5.06 2.66 6.42
CA THR A 143 3.67 2.69 5.96
C THR A 143 3.08 1.27 5.89
N GLU A 144 3.84 0.30 5.40
CA GLU A 144 3.38 -1.10 5.36
C GLU A 144 3.21 -1.71 6.76
N LEU A 145 4.16 -1.45 7.66
CA LEU A 145 4.10 -1.93 9.04
C LEU A 145 2.95 -1.32 9.83
N THR A 146 2.53 -0.09 9.51
CA THR A 146 1.36 0.55 10.14
C THR A 146 0.03 0.15 9.49
N ALA A 147 0.03 -0.24 8.21
CA ALA A 147 -1.16 -0.72 7.50
C ALA A 147 -1.52 -2.19 7.85
N LYS A 148 -0.53 -3.07 8.01
CA LYS A 148 -0.74 -4.48 8.37
C LYS A 148 -1.55 -4.72 9.65
N PRO A 149 -1.29 -4.05 10.80
CA PRO A 149 -2.06 -4.28 12.03
C PRO A 149 -3.53 -3.87 11.88
N LYS A 150 -3.86 -2.86 11.06
CA LYS A 150 -5.26 -2.49 10.78
C LYS A 150 -6.00 -3.57 9.97
N ARG A 151 -5.34 -4.20 9.00
CA ARG A 151 -5.91 -5.31 8.22
C ARG A 151 -6.04 -6.59 9.04
N THR A 152 -5.03 -6.94 9.82
CA THR A 152 -5.10 -8.11 10.71
C THR A 152 -6.19 -7.93 11.77
N ARG A 153 -6.30 -6.74 12.39
CA ARG A 153 -7.36 -6.43 13.37
C ARG A 153 -8.75 -6.40 12.74
N ARG A 154 -8.89 -5.94 11.48
CA ARG A 154 -10.16 -6.06 10.73
C ARG A 154 -10.48 -7.50 10.37
N ARG A 155 -9.50 -8.31 9.99
CA ARG A 155 -9.71 -9.74 9.70
C ARG A 155 -10.06 -10.54 10.95
N THR A 156 -9.38 -10.32 12.07
CA THR A 156 -9.70 -10.97 13.35
C THR A 156 -11.03 -10.48 13.91
N ALA A 157 -11.36 -9.18 13.81
CA ALA A 157 -12.70 -8.68 14.14
C ALA A 157 -13.80 -9.23 13.20
N ALA A 158 -13.48 -9.45 11.92
CA ALA A 158 -14.40 -10.05 10.96
C ALA A 158 -14.55 -11.57 11.12
N THR A 159 -13.56 -12.27 11.66
CA THR A 159 -13.66 -13.72 11.98
C THR A 159 -14.22 -13.99 13.38
N SER A 160 -14.04 -13.07 14.33
CA SER A 160 -14.73 -13.13 15.63
C SER A 160 -16.17 -12.62 15.57
N ARG A 161 -16.55 -11.87 14.52
CA ARG A 161 -17.91 -11.89 13.99
C ARG A 161 -18.13 -13.21 13.26
N LYS A 162 -18.39 -14.27 14.03
CA LYS A 162 -18.94 -15.52 13.53
C LYS A 162 -20.03 -15.17 12.50
N PRO A 163 -19.92 -15.53 11.21
CA PRO A 163 -21.04 -15.39 10.30
C PRO A 163 -22.22 -16.12 10.94
N PRO A 164 -23.44 -15.56 10.94
CA PRO A 164 -24.63 -16.27 11.40
C PRO A 164 -24.93 -17.39 10.39
N SER A 165 -24.12 -18.42 10.42
CA SER A 165 -24.34 -19.67 9.70
C SER A 165 -25.28 -20.49 10.56
N ALA A 166 -26.46 -20.74 10.00
CA ALA A 166 -27.61 -21.46 10.57
C ALA A 166 -28.58 -20.64 11.44
N GLN A 167 -28.79 -19.36 11.14
CA GLN A 167 -30.08 -18.74 11.48
C GLN A 167 -31.05 -19.01 10.32
N SER A 168 -32.18 -19.63 10.63
CA SER A 168 -33.26 -19.82 9.66
C SER A 168 -33.67 -18.48 9.05
N PRO A 169 -34.25 -18.44 7.85
CA PRO A 169 -34.78 -17.20 7.26
C PRO A 169 -35.64 -16.41 8.26
N ASP A 170 -36.41 -17.11 9.10
CA ASP A 170 -37.21 -16.53 10.19
C ASP A 170 -36.36 -15.86 11.28
N GLU A 171 -35.27 -16.48 11.72
CA GLU A 171 -34.39 -15.86 12.73
C GLU A 171 -33.63 -14.65 12.17
N ARG A 172 -33.32 -14.62 10.86
CA ARG A 172 -32.79 -13.41 10.21
C ARG A 172 -33.83 -12.30 10.19
N GLN A 173 -35.08 -12.60 9.87
CA GLN A 173 -36.17 -11.64 9.88
C GLN A 173 -36.36 -11.07 11.29
N VAL A 174 -36.43 -11.92 12.31
CA VAL A 174 -36.60 -11.53 13.72
C VAL A 174 -35.43 -10.71 14.24
N ASN A 175 -34.19 -10.99 13.84
CA ASN A 175 -33.03 -10.19 14.23
C ASN A 175 -32.95 -8.85 13.49
N LEU A 176 -33.38 -8.80 12.23
CA LEU A 176 -33.56 -7.54 11.51
C LEU A 176 -34.65 -6.70 12.16
N ASP A 177 -35.77 -7.30 12.54
CA ASP A 177 -36.88 -6.65 13.23
C ASP A 177 -36.45 -6.15 14.61
N ARG A 178 -35.72 -6.95 15.41
CA ARG A 178 -35.15 -6.51 16.70
C ARG A 178 -34.10 -5.41 16.56
N ALA A 179 -33.21 -5.49 15.57
CA ALA A 179 -32.24 -4.43 15.32
C ALA A 179 -32.91 -3.14 14.85
N ASN A 180 -34.02 -3.27 14.12
CA ASN A 180 -34.85 -2.18 13.68
C ASN A 180 -35.70 -1.58 14.81
N GLU A 181 -36.16 -2.39 15.76
CA GLU A 181 -36.81 -1.95 17.00
C GLU A 181 -35.83 -1.28 17.98
N ALA A 182 -34.57 -1.73 18.02
CA ALA A 182 -33.54 -1.15 18.88
C ALA A 182 -33.03 0.22 18.39
N ARG A 183 -33.26 0.56 17.12
CA ARG A 183 -33.03 1.92 16.62
C ARG A 183 -34.15 2.82 17.14
N GLN A 184 -33.81 3.66 18.12
CA GLN A 184 -34.71 4.73 18.55
C GLN A 184 -35.03 5.61 17.33
N PRO A 185 -36.32 5.87 17.03
CA PRO A 185 -36.68 6.67 15.87
C PRO A 185 -36.15 8.09 16.06
N THR A 186 -35.60 8.68 15.00
CA THR A 186 -35.22 10.09 15.03
C THR A 186 -36.43 10.97 14.73
N GLN A 187 -36.36 12.26 15.10
CA GLN A 187 -37.44 13.21 14.77
C GLN A 187 -37.70 13.30 13.25
N ALA A 188 -36.65 13.11 12.45
CA ALA A 188 -36.77 13.06 11.00
C ALA A 188 -37.63 11.88 10.51
N ASP A 189 -37.55 10.72 11.17
CA ASP A 189 -38.32 9.53 10.81
C ASP A 189 -39.82 9.73 11.09
N TYR A 190 -40.15 10.39 12.21
CA TYR A 190 -41.53 10.77 12.53
C TYR A 190 -42.10 11.73 11.48
N ASN A 191 -41.36 12.80 11.18
CA ASN A 191 -41.79 13.81 10.21
C ASN A 191 -41.94 13.21 8.80
N ARG A 192 -41.03 12.31 8.40
CA ARG A 192 -41.09 11.62 7.11
C ARG A 192 -42.33 10.74 6.98
N ALA A 193 -42.66 9.96 8.02
CA ALA A 193 -43.87 9.14 8.02
C ALA A 193 -45.15 9.99 7.92
N ALA A 194 -45.19 11.14 8.60
CA ALA A 194 -46.31 12.08 8.50
C ALA A 194 -46.42 12.75 7.12
N HIS A 195 -45.29 13.13 6.52
CA HIS A 195 -45.26 13.73 5.18
C HIS A 195 -45.76 12.76 4.10
N LEU A 196 -45.21 11.55 4.06
CA LEU A 196 -45.64 10.51 3.11
C LEU A 196 -47.14 10.18 3.28
N LYS A 197 -47.66 10.24 4.51
CA LYS A 197 -49.09 10.06 4.73
C LYS A 197 -49.91 11.22 4.18
N ALA A 198 -49.44 12.47 4.34
CA ALA A 198 -50.09 13.66 3.80
C ALA A 198 -50.12 13.68 2.26
N GLU A 199 -49.15 13.02 1.61
CA GLU A 199 -49.12 12.77 0.16
C GLU A 199 -50.16 11.72 -0.31
N GLY A 200 -50.90 11.10 0.61
CA GLY A 200 -52.01 10.20 0.29
C GLY A 200 -51.65 8.70 0.26
N LEU A 201 -50.40 8.33 0.54
CA LEU A 201 -49.98 6.92 0.56
C LEU A 201 -50.76 6.12 1.63
N THR A 202 -50.97 4.83 1.35
CA THR A 202 -51.51 3.88 2.33
C THR A 202 -50.47 3.61 3.43
N TRP A 203 -50.91 3.16 4.61
CA TRP A 203 -49.97 2.94 5.72
C TRP A 203 -48.92 1.86 5.41
N ASP A 204 -49.26 0.89 4.58
CA ASP A 204 -48.33 -0.16 4.17
C ASP A 204 -47.24 0.38 3.23
N GLU A 205 -47.59 1.24 2.28
CA GLU A 205 -46.62 1.94 1.40
C GLU A 205 -45.73 2.91 2.19
N VAL A 206 -46.29 3.63 3.16
CA VAL A 206 -45.50 4.49 4.06
C VAL A 206 -44.52 3.65 4.88
N GLY A 207 -44.98 2.50 5.39
CA GLY A 207 -44.15 1.53 6.09
C GLY A 207 -42.99 1.06 5.23
N GLU A 208 -43.27 0.61 4.00
CA GLU A 208 -42.25 0.16 3.06
C GLU A 208 -41.23 1.27 2.76
N ALA A 209 -41.69 2.50 2.52
CA ALA A 209 -40.84 3.66 2.21
C ALA A 209 -39.89 4.06 3.37
N ILE A 210 -40.26 3.78 4.62
CA ILE A 210 -39.43 4.02 5.81
C ILE A 210 -38.75 2.74 6.34
N GLY A 211 -38.94 1.60 5.67
CA GLY A 211 -38.40 0.30 6.07
C GLY A 211 -38.99 -0.23 7.38
N ARG A 212 -40.29 -0.05 7.61
CA ARG A 212 -41.05 -0.49 8.80
C ARG A 212 -42.42 -1.06 8.43
N SER A 213 -43.10 -1.70 9.38
CA SER A 213 -44.49 -2.12 9.17
C SER A 213 -45.44 -0.91 9.09
N GLY A 214 -46.55 -1.03 8.35
CA GLY A 214 -47.54 0.04 8.24
C GLY A 214 -48.17 0.45 9.58
N SER A 215 -48.30 -0.49 10.51
CA SER A 215 -48.75 -0.21 11.89
C SER A 215 -47.74 0.67 12.66
N THR A 216 -46.44 0.48 12.43
CA THR A 216 -45.38 1.30 13.03
C THR A 216 -45.32 2.68 12.40
N ALA A 217 -45.44 2.77 11.08
CA ALA A 217 -45.55 4.04 10.37
C ALA A 217 -46.72 4.89 10.88
N LYS A 218 -47.89 4.28 11.09
CA LYS A 218 -49.07 4.94 11.67
C LYS A 218 -48.80 5.52 13.06
N ARG A 219 -48.14 4.75 13.93
CA ARG A 219 -47.78 5.19 15.29
C ARG A 219 -46.74 6.30 15.28
N TRP A 220 -45.77 6.24 14.36
CA TRP A 220 -44.74 7.28 14.19
C TRP A 220 -45.34 8.58 13.67
N ALA A 221 -46.22 8.52 12.67
CA ALA A 221 -46.92 9.70 12.16
C ALA A 221 -47.79 10.37 13.24
N ALA A 222 -48.40 9.59 14.14
CA ALA A 222 -49.14 10.14 15.28
C ALA A 222 -48.25 10.87 16.29
N GLN A 223 -47.00 10.43 16.45
CA GLN A 223 -46.00 11.07 17.32
C GLN A 223 -45.32 12.30 16.68
N ALA A 224 -45.40 12.43 15.35
CA ALA A 224 -44.87 13.56 14.61
C ALA A 224 -45.66 14.86 14.82
N GLN A 225 -46.90 14.76 15.33
CA GLN A 225 -47.68 15.95 15.59
C GLN A 225 -46.97 16.80 16.64
N PRO A 226 -46.69 18.09 16.36
CA PRO A 226 -46.12 18.96 17.35
C PRO A 226 -47.05 18.93 18.56
N LYS A 227 -46.49 18.69 19.76
CA LYS A 227 -47.21 18.99 21.01
C LYS A 227 -47.74 20.39 20.82
N LYS A 228 -49.04 20.52 20.55
CA LYS A 228 -49.73 21.80 20.47
C LYS A 228 -49.44 22.41 21.83
N GLU A 229 -48.54 23.39 21.89
CA GLU A 229 -48.21 24.07 23.14
C GLU A 229 -49.52 24.64 23.64
N ILE A 230 -50.13 23.93 24.58
CA ILE A 230 -51.30 24.41 25.28
C ILE A 230 -50.75 25.54 26.12
N ASN A 231 -50.85 26.74 25.58
CA ASN A 231 -50.45 27.97 26.21
C ASN A 231 -51.39 28.17 27.42
N LEU A 232 -51.02 27.58 28.56
CA LEU A 232 -51.79 27.61 29.81
C LEU A 232 -51.68 28.96 30.53
N ASN A 233 -51.05 29.97 29.92
CA ASN A 233 -50.94 31.33 30.48
C ASN A 233 -52.20 32.20 30.31
N GLY A 234 -53.33 31.62 29.90
CA GLY A 234 -54.64 32.29 29.92
C GLY A 234 -55.32 32.21 31.29
N ARG A 235 -54.65 32.64 32.38
CA ARG A 235 -55.29 32.80 33.69
C ARG A 235 -54.80 34.07 34.39
N GLY A 236 -55.70 35.05 34.49
CA GLY A 236 -55.62 36.14 35.47
C GLY A 236 -55.36 37.52 34.88
N ASN A 237 -56.43 38.23 34.51
CA ASN A 237 -56.78 39.54 35.08
C ASN A 237 -57.91 40.18 34.28
N GLN A 238 -59.14 39.90 34.69
CA GLN A 238 -60.22 40.89 34.80
C GLN A 238 -60.94 40.64 36.12
#